data_AF-A0A2W4Z931-F1
#
_entry.id   AF-A0A2W4Z931-F1
#
_cell.length_a   1.000
_cell.length_b   1.000
_cell.length_c   1.000
_cell.angle_alpha   90.00
_cell.angle_beta   90.00
_cell.angle_gamma   90.00
#
_symmetry.space_group_name_H-M   'P 1'
#
loop_
_entity.id
_entity.type
_entity.pdbx_description
1 polymer ?
#
loop_
_entity_poly.entity_id
_entity_poly.type
_entity_poly.pdbx_seq_one_letter_code
_entity_poly.pdbx_strand_id
1 'polypeptide(L)'
;MIYGCAVTIILPKKASQARPISLTKEFERVDGRDFAKYISELCCREKRFADNLSVKEDYSDYHCWLLPDGSRGFAVGRYFELTNVFSRISCGDKARGILDCAKSNYENLFLNCFAGKNEEIYKSNGFVVTRRESNWEGPPHPDVVHMQWSRSP
;
A
#
# COMPACT_ATOMS: atom_id res chain seq x y z
N MET A 1 21.67 -3.50 72.07
CA MET A 1 22.08 -4.17 70.82
C MET A 1 20.81 -4.48 70.03
N ILE A 2 20.47 -3.65 69.05
CA ILE A 2 19.35 -3.88 68.13
C ILE A 2 19.97 -3.92 66.74
N TYR A 3 19.99 -5.10 66.12
CA TYR A 3 20.41 -5.24 64.73
C TYR A 3 19.27 -4.78 63.83
N GLY A 4 19.53 -3.74 63.04
CA GLY A 4 18.58 -3.17 62.08
C GLY A 4 18.30 -4.13 60.94
N CYS A 5 17.01 -4.34 60.68
CA CYS A 5 16.50 -5.10 59.53
C CYS A 5 16.60 -4.21 58.29
N ALA A 6 17.42 -4.59 57.31
CA ALA A 6 17.52 -3.89 56.03
C ALA A 6 16.31 -4.26 55.14
N VAL A 7 15.37 -3.33 54.99
CA VAL A 7 14.27 -3.46 54.04
C VAL A 7 14.81 -3.21 52.62
N THR A 8 14.93 -4.27 51.83
CA THR A 8 15.26 -4.16 50.41
C THR A 8 13.97 -3.82 49.64
N ILE A 9 13.85 -2.57 49.18
CA ILE A 9 12.77 -2.17 48.27
C ILE A 9 13.15 -2.69 46.87
N ILE A 10 12.50 -3.77 46.44
CA ILE A 10 12.58 -4.24 45.06
C ILE A 10 11.73 -3.28 44.21
N LEU A 11 12.38 -2.33 43.54
CA LEU A 11 11.72 -1.50 42.53
C LEU A 11 11.20 -2.43 41.42
N PRO A 12 9.91 -2.34 41.02
CA PRO A 12 9.42 -3.15 39.92
C PRO A 12 10.23 -2.82 38.66
N LYS A 13 10.74 -3.87 38.02
CA LYS A 13 11.31 -3.83 36.67
C LYS A 13 10.37 -2.97 35.82
N LYS A 14 10.88 -1.85 35.30
CA LYS A 14 10.18 -0.99 34.33
C LYS A 14 9.35 -1.88 33.42
N ALA A 15 8.02 -1.73 33.49
CA ALA A 15 7.14 -2.32 32.51
C ALA A 15 7.70 -1.92 31.15
N SER A 16 8.16 -2.91 30.39
CA SER A 16 8.56 -2.73 29.01
C SER A 16 7.34 -2.12 28.34
N GLN A 17 7.38 -0.82 28.08
CA GLN A 17 6.37 -0.15 27.27
C GLN A 17 6.25 -1.00 26.01
N ALA A 18 5.12 -1.67 25.85
CA ALA A 18 4.77 -2.29 24.60
C ALA A 18 4.86 -1.17 23.57
N ARG A 19 5.89 -1.22 22.72
CA ARG A 19 5.96 -0.32 21.58
C ARG A 19 4.62 -0.47 20.85
N PRO A 20 3.95 0.62 20.48
CA PRO A 20 2.76 0.49 19.65
C PRO A 20 3.15 -0.39 18.47
N ILE A 21 2.47 -1.52 18.30
CA ILE A 21 2.63 -2.38 17.14
C ILE A 21 2.23 -1.48 15.98
N SER A 22 3.24 -0.93 15.31
CA SER A 22 3.04 -0.11 14.14
C SER A 22 2.38 -1.02 13.11
N LEU A 23 1.09 -0.78 12.86
CA LEU A 23 0.24 -1.51 11.91
C LEU A 23 0.81 -1.49 10.47
N THR A 24 1.92 -0.78 10.24
CA THR A 24 2.62 -0.65 8.96
C THR A 24 3.64 -1.75 8.68
N LYS A 25 3.77 -2.77 9.54
CA LYS A 25 4.77 -3.84 9.39
C LYS A 25 4.35 -5.03 8.51
N GLU A 26 3.15 -5.01 7.93
CA GLU A 26 2.67 -6.18 7.19
C GLU A 26 3.31 -6.32 5.81
N PHE A 27 3.65 -5.22 5.14
CA PHE A 27 4.25 -5.26 3.81
C PHE A 27 5.77 -5.29 3.87
N GLU A 28 6.36 -6.16 3.06
CA GLU A 28 7.79 -6.28 2.85
C GLU A 28 8.17 -5.69 1.50
N ARG A 29 9.31 -5.00 1.46
CA ARG A 29 9.88 -4.51 0.21
C ARG A 29 10.54 -5.67 -0.52
N VAL A 30 10.23 -5.81 -1.80
CA VAL A 30 10.77 -6.88 -2.67
C VAL A 30 11.54 -6.29 -3.84
N ASP A 31 12.39 -7.11 -4.47
CA ASP A 31 13.09 -6.73 -5.69
C ASP A 31 12.10 -6.52 -6.86
N GLY A 32 12.43 -5.58 -7.74
CA GLY A 32 11.58 -5.24 -8.89
C GLY A 32 11.37 -6.42 -9.84
N ARG A 33 12.37 -7.27 -10.05
CA ARG A 33 12.24 -8.45 -10.92
C ARG A 33 11.35 -9.52 -10.31
N ASP A 34 11.46 -9.72 -9.00
CA ASP A 34 10.58 -10.64 -8.28
C ASP A 34 9.12 -10.16 -8.31
N PHE A 35 8.91 -8.86 -8.16
CA PHE A 35 7.59 -8.25 -8.32
C PHE A 35 7.06 -8.38 -9.76
N ALA A 36 7.90 -8.15 -10.78
CA ALA A 36 7.53 -8.31 -12.18
C ALA A 36 7.04 -9.74 -12.48
N LYS A 37 7.80 -10.73 -12.00
CA LYS A 37 7.44 -12.15 -12.11
C LYS A 37 6.12 -12.44 -11.38
N TYR A 38 5.96 -11.93 -10.16
CA TYR A 38 4.75 -12.11 -9.37
C TYR A 38 3.50 -11.56 -10.08
N ILE A 39 3.56 -10.31 -10.56
CA ILE A 39 2.44 -9.67 -11.28
C ILE A 39 2.10 -10.45 -12.56
N SER A 40 3.12 -10.88 -13.31
CA SER A 40 2.92 -11.68 -14.52
C SER A 40 2.19 -12.99 -14.20
N GLU A 41 2.65 -13.73 -13.19
CA GLU A 41 1.99 -14.96 -12.75
C GLU A 41 0.57 -14.72 -12.23
N LEU A 42 0.35 -13.63 -11.50
CA LEU A 42 -0.96 -13.27 -10.97
C LEU A 42 -1.96 -12.99 -12.10
N CYS A 43 -1.56 -12.23 -13.13
CA CYS A 43 -2.38 -11.96 -14.30
C CYS A 43 -2.65 -13.22 -15.13
N CYS A 44 -1.71 -14.16 -15.21
CA CYS A 44 -1.94 -15.46 -15.87
C CYS A 44 -2.97 -16.33 -15.12
N ARG A 45 -2.98 -16.29 -13.78
CA ARG A 45 -3.86 -17.14 -12.96
C ARG A 45 -5.26 -16.57 -12.77
N GLU A 46 -5.39 -15.24 -12.69
CA GLU A 46 -6.63 -14.57 -12.32
C GLU A 46 -6.99 -13.48 -13.34
N LYS A 47 -7.95 -13.78 -14.23
CA LYS A 47 -8.38 -12.90 -15.33
C LYS A 47 -8.70 -11.46 -14.88
N ARG A 48 -9.30 -11.29 -13.70
CA ARG A 48 -9.63 -9.96 -13.14
C ARG A 48 -8.40 -9.04 -12.98
N PHE A 49 -7.21 -9.60 -12.79
CA PHE A 49 -5.98 -8.82 -12.67
C PHE A 49 -5.33 -8.53 -14.01
N ALA A 50 -5.48 -9.42 -15.01
CA ALA A 50 -5.02 -9.16 -16.37
C ALA A 50 -5.61 -7.87 -16.95
N ASP A 51 -6.88 -7.58 -16.64
CA ASP A 51 -7.58 -6.41 -17.16
C ASP A 51 -7.28 -5.12 -16.37
N ASN A 52 -6.61 -5.19 -15.20
CA ASN A 52 -6.49 -4.06 -14.27
C ASN A 52 -5.07 -3.77 -13.77
N LEU A 53 -4.14 -4.71 -13.95
CA LEU A 53 -2.74 -4.53 -13.56
C LEU A 53 -1.87 -4.33 -14.80
N SER A 54 -0.95 -3.39 -14.69
CA SER A 54 0.08 -3.20 -15.71
C SER A 54 1.14 -4.29 -15.54
N VAL A 55 1.32 -5.15 -16.53
CA VAL A 55 2.48 -6.04 -16.57
C VAL A 55 3.64 -5.26 -17.21
N LYS A 56 4.73 -5.06 -16.46
CA LYS A 56 5.97 -4.47 -16.97
C LYS A 56 7.05 -5.53 -16.91
N GLU A 57 7.97 -5.50 -17.88
CA GLU A 57 9.11 -6.42 -17.93
C GLU A 57 10.07 -6.22 -16.75
N ASP A 58 10.15 -4.99 -16.25
CA ASP A 58 11.03 -4.63 -15.14
C ASP A 58 10.41 -3.56 -14.23
N TYR A 59 10.49 -3.79 -12.92
CA TYR A 59 10.14 -2.85 -11.86
C TYR A 59 11.37 -2.37 -11.06
N SER A 60 12.59 -2.53 -11.58
CA SER A 60 13.82 -2.17 -10.85
C SER A 60 13.88 -0.69 -10.43
N ASP A 61 13.22 0.20 -11.18
CA ASP A 61 13.07 1.63 -10.84
C ASP A 61 11.90 1.92 -9.87
N TYR A 62 11.20 0.89 -9.39
CA TYR A 62 10.06 1.00 -8.50
C TYR A 62 10.43 0.51 -7.09
N HIS A 63 9.77 1.09 -6.11
CA HIS A 63 9.71 0.53 -4.77
C HIS A 63 8.51 -0.43 -4.70
N CYS A 64 8.79 -1.74 -4.76
CA CYS A 64 7.78 -2.79 -4.77
C CYS A 64 7.50 -3.32 -3.36
N TRP A 65 6.23 -3.49 -3.02
CA TRP A 65 5.77 -3.91 -1.69
C TRP A 65 4.76 -5.04 -1.82
N LEU A 66 4.99 -6.12 -1.07
CA LEU A 66 4.11 -7.30 -1.03
C LEU A 66 3.86 -7.70 0.43
N LEU A 67 2.66 -8.21 0.70
CA LEU A 67 2.48 -9.02 1.90
C LEU A 67 3.27 -10.33 1.76
N PRO A 68 3.81 -10.90 2.85
CA PRO A 68 4.53 -12.18 2.82
C PRO A 68 3.75 -13.34 2.19
N ASP A 69 2.41 -13.31 2.29
CA ASP A 69 1.52 -14.31 1.69
C ASP A 69 1.15 -14.02 0.22
N GLY A 70 1.67 -12.92 -0.34
CA GLY A 70 1.36 -12.42 -1.68
C GLY A 70 -0.09 -11.94 -1.85
N SER A 71 -0.90 -11.90 -0.80
CA SER A 71 -2.33 -11.63 -0.95
C SER A 71 -2.61 -10.18 -1.34
N ARG A 72 -1.68 -9.25 -1.09
CA ARG A 72 -1.80 -7.82 -1.43
C ARG A 72 -0.46 -7.24 -1.82
N GLY A 73 -0.49 -6.17 -2.60
CA GLY A 73 0.72 -5.48 -3.02
C GLY A 73 0.46 -4.17 -3.74
N PHE A 74 1.55 -3.44 -3.91
CA PHE A 74 1.62 -2.20 -4.69
C PHE A 74 3.05 -1.91 -5.12
N ALA A 75 3.21 -1.05 -6.11
CA ALA A 75 4.51 -0.51 -6.48
C ALA A 75 4.45 1.02 -6.53
N VAL A 76 5.55 1.67 -6.17
CA VAL A 76 5.70 3.13 -6.28
C VAL A 76 6.86 3.44 -7.23
N GLY A 77 6.54 4.05 -8.37
CA GLY A 77 7.51 4.38 -9.41
C GLY A 77 8.20 5.72 -9.18
N ARG A 78 8.94 6.15 -10.20
CA ARG A 78 9.51 7.50 -10.26
C ARG A 78 8.42 8.55 -10.08
N TYR A 79 8.79 9.67 -9.48
CA TYR A 79 7.89 10.79 -9.16
C TYR A 79 6.74 10.43 -8.19
N PHE A 80 6.79 9.27 -7.53
CA PHE A 80 5.77 8.78 -6.61
C PHE A 80 4.47 8.27 -7.26
N GLU A 81 4.58 7.69 -8.47
CA GLU A 81 3.46 7.01 -9.12
C GLU A 81 3.07 5.75 -8.34
N LEU A 82 1.91 5.75 -7.71
CA LEU A 82 1.32 4.54 -7.11
C LEU A 82 0.66 3.71 -8.21
N THR A 83 1.22 2.53 -8.48
CA THR A 83 0.74 1.61 -9.51
C THR A 83 0.54 0.20 -8.96
N ASN A 84 -0.18 -0.62 -9.72
CA ASN A 84 -0.47 -2.03 -9.40
C ASN A 84 -0.92 -2.26 -7.95
N VAL A 85 -1.87 -1.46 -7.49
CA VAL A 85 -2.54 -1.69 -6.20
C VAL A 85 -3.47 -2.88 -6.35
N PHE A 86 -3.17 -4.01 -5.69
CA PHE A 86 -3.96 -5.23 -5.82
C PHE A 86 -4.21 -5.94 -4.49
N SER A 87 -5.29 -6.74 -4.45
CA SER A 87 -5.62 -7.62 -3.35
C SER A 87 -6.40 -8.84 -3.83
N ARG A 88 -5.90 -10.02 -3.48
CA ARG A 88 -6.48 -11.34 -3.82
C ARG A 88 -7.67 -11.70 -2.94
N ILE A 89 -7.74 -11.15 -1.72
CA ILE A 89 -8.81 -11.41 -0.75
C ILE A 89 -10.08 -10.63 -1.13
N SER A 90 -11.28 -11.18 -0.94
CA SER A 90 -12.56 -10.64 -1.42
C SER A 90 -13.22 -9.56 -0.54
N CYS A 91 -12.71 -9.27 0.65
CA CYS A 91 -13.42 -8.49 1.71
C CYS A 91 -13.26 -6.96 1.62
N GLY A 92 -14.23 -6.17 2.10
CA GLY A 92 -14.42 -4.73 1.80
C GLY A 92 -13.30 -3.72 2.13
N ASP A 93 -12.32 -4.03 3.00
CA ASP A 93 -11.31 -3.07 3.48
C ASP A 93 -9.95 -3.10 2.71
N LYS A 94 -9.89 -3.75 1.54
CA LYS A 94 -8.64 -4.18 0.87
C LYS A 94 -7.64 -3.07 0.57
N ALA A 95 -8.14 -1.94 0.07
CA ALA A 95 -7.29 -0.86 -0.38
C ALA A 95 -6.80 -0.02 0.79
N ARG A 96 -7.55 0.07 1.89
CA ARG A 96 -7.18 0.93 3.02
C ARG A 96 -5.82 0.53 3.60
N GLY A 97 -5.61 -0.75 3.91
CA GLY A 97 -4.32 -1.21 4.45
C GLY A 97 -3.15 -1.00 3.47
N ILE A 98 -3.37 -1.21 2.17
CA ILE A 98 -2.35 -0.97 1.14
C ILE A 98 -2.02 0.53 1.07
N LEU A 99 -3.05 1.37 1.02
CA LEU A 99 -2.92 2.81 0.91
C LEU A 99 -2.33 3.43 2.18
N ASP A 100 -2.64 2.92 3.37
CA ASP A 100 -2.04 3.37 4.61
C ASP A 100 -0.55 3.00 4.69
N CYS A 101 -0.17 1.82 4.17
CA CYS A 101 1.24 1.47 4.00
C CYS A 101 1.93 2.44 3.04
N ALA A 102 1.35 2.72 1.87
CA ALA A 102 1.91 3.70 0.93
C ALA A 102 2.03 5.10 1.57
N LYS A 103 0.96 5.63 2.17
CA LYS A 103 0.92 6.96 2.80
C LYS A 103 1.88 7.11 3.98
N SER A 104 2.22 6.02 4.68
CA SER A 104 3.21 6.05 5.76
C SER A 104 4.66 6.12 5.24
N ASN A 105 4.94 5.56 4.06
CA ASN A 105 6.28 5.51 3.46
C ASN A 105 6.59 6.68 2.51
N TYR A 106 5.59 7.39 1.99
CA TYR A 106 5.77 8.48 1.03
C TYR A 106 5.09 9.77 1.51
N GLU A 107 5.64 10.92 1.10
CA GLU A 107 5.06 12.23 1.40
C GLU A 107 4.00 12.65 0.38
N ASN A 108 4.17 12.21 -0.87
CA ASN A 108 3.27 12.47 -1.98
C ASN A 108 3.07 11.18 -2.76
N LEU A 109 1.89 11.00 -3.34
CA LEU A 109 1.54 9.90 -4.21
C LEU A 109 0.64 10.42 -5.32
N PHE A 110 0.83 9.94 -6.55
CA PHE A 110 -0.13 10.16 -7.63
C PHE A 110 -0.51 8.83 -8.26
N LEU A 111 -1.71 8.74 -8.83
CA LEU A 111 -2.19 7.57 -9.55
C LEU A 111 -3.19 7.98 -10.62
N ASN A 112 -3.43 7.08 -11.55
CA ASN A 112 -4.57 7.12 -12.44
C ASN A 112 -5.43 5.86 -12.25
N CYS A 113 -6.74 6.02 -12.38
CA CYS A 113 -7.69 4.90 -12.34
C CYS A 113 -8.86 5.18 -13.26
N PHE A 114 -9.57 4.13 -13.68
CA PHE A 114 -10.84 4.31 -14.36
C PHE A 114 -11.89 4.88 -13.40
N ALA A 115 -12.73 5.80 -13.92
CA ALA A 115 -13.84 6.37 -13.18
C ALA A 115 -14.79 5.27 -12.65
N GLY A 116 -15.37 5.50 -11.47
CA GLY A 116 -16.29 4.56 -10.82
C GLY A 116 -15.75 4.02 -9.48
N LYS A 117 -15.84 2.70 -9.26
CA LYS A 117 -15.58 2.09 -7.94
C LYS A 117 -14.18 2.36 -7.39
N ASN A 118 -13.15 2.31 -8.24
CA ASN A 118 -11.77 2.56 -7.80
C ASN A 118 -11.55 4.03 -7.41
N GLU A 119 -12.15 4.96 -8.16
CA GLU A 119 -12.12 6.40 -7.84
C GLU A 119 -12.69 6.68 -6.45
N GLU A 120 -13.83 6.09 -6.08
CA GLU A 120 -14.44 6.25 -4.76
C GLU A 120 -13.55 5.72 -3.63
N ILE A 121 -12.89 4.58 -3.86
CA ILE A 121 -11.93 4.00 -2.92
C ILE A 121 -10.78 4.98 -2.66
N TYR A 122 -10.18 5.54 -3.72
CA TYR A 122 -9.06 6.47 -3.55
C TYR A 122 -9.51 7.79 -2.89
N LYS A 123 -10.69 8.33 -3.27
CA LYS A 123 -11.27 9.53 -2.63
C LYS A 123 -11.47 9.33 -1.13
N SER A 124 -12.08 8.21 -0.73
CA SER A 124 -12.30 7.89 0.69
C SER A 124 -11.02 7.67 1.49
N ASN A 125 -9.87 7.53 0.81
CA ASN A 125 -8.55 7.42 1.41
C ASN A 125 -7.70 8.69 1.32
N GLY A 126 -8.33 9.82 0.95
CA GLY A 126 -7.71 11.15 0.96
C GLY A 126 -7.09 11.58 -0.38
N PHE A 127 -7.21 10.79 -1.45
CA PHE A 127 -6.77 11.23 -2.76
C PHE A 127 -7.76 12.23 -3.36
N VAL A 128 -7.24 13.28 -3.97
CA VAL A 128 -8.01 14.34 -4.64
C VAL A 128 -7.85 14.18 -6.14
N VAL A 129 -8.94 14.39 -6.89
CA VAL A 129 -8.92 14.38 -8.36
C VAL A 129 -8.20 15.63 -8.85
N THR A 130 -7.17 15.46 -9.68
CA THR A 130 -6.38 16.56 -10.25
C THR A 130 -6.70 16.77 -11.73
N ARG A 131 -7.04 15.70 -12.47
CA ARG A 131 -7.39 15.74 -13.89
C ARG A 131 -8.32 14.58 -14.23
N ARG A 132 -9.17 14.76 -15.25
CA ARG A 132 -9.99 13.71 -15.84
C ARG A 132 -9.84 13.72 -17.36
N GLU A 133 -9.69 12.56 -17.95
CA GLU A 133 -9.51 12.36 -19.39
C GLU A 133 -10.60 11.43 -19.91
N SER A 134 -11.37 11.90 -20.90
CA SER A 134 -12.52 11.17 -21.41
C SER A 134 -12.12 10.12 -22.43
N ASN A 135 -12.62 8.88 -22.27
CA ASN A 135 -12.43 7.77 -23.20
C ASN A 135 -10.96 7.60 -23.66
N TRP A 136 -10.02 7.38 -22.73
CA TRP A 136 -8.58 7.29 -23.04
C TRP A 136 -8.25 6.29 -24.16
N GLU A 137 -9.04 5.21 -24.30
CA GLU A 137 -8.89 4.19 -25.35
C GLU A 137 -10.00 4.26 -26.42
N GLY A 138 -10.76 5.36 -26.45
CA GLY A 138 -11.94 5.53 -27.30
C GLY A 138 -13.23 4.95 -26.69
N PRO A 139 -14.41 5.30 -27.21
CA PRO A 139 -15.66 4.71 -26.72
C PRO A 139 -15.72 3.20 -27.00
N PRO A 140 -16.26 2.36 -26.08
CA PRO A 140 -17.00 2.70 -24.86
C PRO A 140 -16.14 2.63 -23.57
N HIS A 141 -14.85 2.96 -23.62
CA HIS A 141 -13.98 2.85 -22.44
C HIS A 141 -14.28 3.94 -21.39
N PRO A 142 -14.22 3.63 -20.09
CA PRO A 142 -14.46 4.62 -19.04
C PRO A 142 -13.42 5.75 -19.06
N ASP A 143 -13.80 6.90 -18.51
CA ASP A 143 -12.87 8.01 -18.26
C ASP A 143 -11.69 7.56 -17.38
N VAL A 144 -10.52 8.12 -17.63
CA VAL A 144 -9.36 8.00 -16.74
C VAL A 144 -9.34 9.21 -15.80
N VAL A 145 -9.21 8.94 -14.51
CA VAL A 145 -9.17 9.93 -13.43
C VAL A 145 -7.78 9.93 -12.83
N HIS A 146 -7.10 11.07 -12.91
CA HIS A 146 -5.81 11.32 -12.27
C HIS A 146 -6.05 11.87 -10.88
N MET A 147 -5.35 11.31 -9.91
CA MET A 147 -5.54 11.60 -8.51
C MET A 147 -4.20 11.77 -7.80
N GLN A 148 -4.20 12.60 -6.76
CA GLN A 148 -3.03 12.89 -5.93
C GLN A 148 -3.39 12.80 -4.46
N TRP A 149 -2.46 12.31 -3.66
CA TRP A 149 -2.45 12.47 -2.21
C TRP A 149 -1.13 13.12 -1.79
N SER A 150 -1.20 13.99 -0.79
CA SER A 150 -0.04 14.61 -0.14
C SER A 150 -0.25 14.60 1.35
N ARG A 151 0.81 14.32 2.11
CA ARG A 151 0.79 14.43 3.57
C ARG A 151 0.51 15.89 3.94
N SER A 152 -0.57 16.12 4.68
CA SER A 152 -0.85 17.44 5.23
C SER A 152 0.31 17.87 6.14
N PRO A 153 0.78 19.12 6.03
CA PRO A 153 1.81 19.67 6.90
C PRO A 153 1.37 19.73 8.37
#